data_AF-A0A0W0YBY4-F1
#
_entry.id   AF-A0A0W0YBY4-F1
#
_cell.length_a   1.000
_cell.length_b   1.000
_cell.length_c   1.000
_cell.angle_alpha   90.00
_cell.angle_beta   90.00
_cell.angle_gamma   90.00
#
_symmetry.space_group_name_H-M   'P 1'
#
loop_
_entity.id
_entity.type
_entity.pdbx_description
1 polymer ?
#
loop_
_entity_poly.entity_id
_entity_poly.type
_entity_poly.pdbx_seq_one_letter_code
_entity_poly.pdbx_strand_id
1 'polypeptide(L)'
;MAYLKRWQIRRIVKKIKAMQANRVNNQPGDEVLKKEISYYYELASIYHKLIGKKKFPFAQVMYMECYRAAASLDDPEANYQLGQIILEEAKFRQNLENEGIFKSEPNLKRCNQLFEEAHAYLTAAITLGHVVAKRLRGLCYINGWGLEVDKKTGFELVVASIEQEGAWDRVPQIFAAIGLNKPEFFSQIMQRKKS
;
A
#
# COMPACT_ATOMS: atom_id res chain seq x y z
N MET A 1 5.57 -16.59 -26.13
CA MET A 1 5.15 -16.00 -24.83
C MET A 1 4.43 -14.65 -24.92
N ALA A 2 4.97 -13.62 -25.59
CA ALA A 2 4.34 -12.28 -25.60
C ALA A 2 2.92 -12.24 -26.21
N TYR A 3 2.66 -13.05 -27.25
CA TYR A 3 1.33 -13.17 -27.87
C TYR A 3 0.28 -13.71 -26.89
N LEU A 4 0.61 -14.79 -26.16
CA LEU A 4 -0.25 -15.36 -25.12
C LEU A 4 -0.55 -14.34 -24.02
N LYS A 5 0.44 -13.57 -23.57
CA LYS A 5 0.23 -12.51 -22.56
C LYS A 5 -0.69 -11.41 -23.06
N ARG A 6 -0.54 -10.95 -24.32
CA ARG A 6 -1.44 -9.97 -24.93
C ARG A 6 -2.87 -10.50 -25.02
N TRP A 7 -3.04 -11.77 -25.38
CA TRP A 7 -4.34 -12.41 -25.40
C TRP A 7 -4.98 -12.48 -23.99
N GLN A 8 -4.22 -12.90 -22.97
CA GLN A 8 -4.67 -12.91 -21.57
C GLN A 8 -5.13 -11.53 -21.11
N ILE A 9 -4.31 -10.49 -21.35
CA ILE A 9 -4.64 -9.09 -21.02
C ILE A 9 -5.94 -8.68 -21.71
N ARG A 10 -6.08 -8.90 -23.03
CA ARG A 10 -7.29 -8.53 -23.78
C ARG A 10 -8.55 -9.19 -23.22
N ARG A 11 -8.45 -10.48 -22.85
CA ARG A 11 -9.56 -11.23 -22.25
C ARG A 11 -10.00 -10.62 -20.92
N ILE A 12 -9.06 -10.30 -20.03
CA ILE A 12 -9.35 -9.70 -18.71
C ILE A 12 -9.93 -8.30 -18.89
N VAL A 13 -9.30 -7.47 -19.71
CA VAL A 13 -9.77 -6.09 -20.00
C VAL A 13 -11.19 -6.08 -20.56
N LYS A 14 -11.55 -7.03 -21.43
CA LYS A 14 -12.93 -7.15 -21.94
C LYS A 14 -13.94 -7.37 -20.81
N LYS A 15 -13.60 -8.20 -19.82
CA LYS A 15 -14.46 -8.46 -18.65
C LYS A 15 -14.58 -7.24 -17.76
N ILE A 16 -13.45 -6.60 -17.42
CA ILE A 16 -13.43 -5.36 -16.64
C ILE A 16 -14.31 -4.30 -17.29
N LYS A 17 -14.16 -4.05 -18.60
CA LYS A 17 -14.98 -3.07 -19.32
C LYS A 17 -16.48 -3.36 -19.24
N ALA A 18 -16.87 -4.62 -19.35
CA ALA A 18 -18.28 -5.01 -19.21
C ALA A 18 -18.81 -4.73 -17.79
N MET A 19 -18.00 -4.99 -16.75
CA MET A 19 -18.39 -4.74 -15.36
C MET A 19 -18.43 -3.23 -15.05
N GLN A 20 -17.44 -2.46 -15.52
CA GLN A 20 -17.44 -1.01 -15.46
C GLN A 20 -18.69 -0.41 -16.11
N ALA A 21 -19.05 -0.84 -17.33
CA ALA A 21 -20.24 -0.38 -18.02
C ALA A 21 -21.53 -0.72 -17.27
N ASN A 22 -21.57 -1.89 -16.61
CA ASN A 22 -22.70 -2.26 -15.76
C ASN A 22 -22.86 -1.29 -14.58
N ARG A 23 -21.77 -0.88 -13.92
CA ARG A 23 -21.79 0.05 -12.78
C ARG A 23 -22.25 1.46 -13.10
N VAL A 24 -22.07 1.92 -14.33
CA VAL A 24 -22.52 3.27 -14.74
C VAL A 24 -24.05 3.37 -14.61
N ASN A 25 -24.76 2.29 -14.90
CA ASN A 25 -26.22 2.28 -14.96
C ASN A 25 -26.87 1.50 -13.81
N ASN A 26 -26.09 0.82 -12.97
CA ASN A 26 -26.59 -0.06 -11.91
C ASN A 26 -25.70 0.06 -10.67
N GLN A 27 -26.27 -0.20 -9.49
CA GLN A 27 -25.51 -0.41 -8.27
C GLN A 27 -25.17 -1.90 -8.14
N PRO A 28 -23.94 -2.34 -8.47
CA PRO A 28 -23.57 -3.74 -8.35
C PRO A 28 -23.55 -4.18 -6.88
N GLY A 29 -23.93 -5.42 -6.61
CA GLY A 29 -23.71 -6.02 -5.29
C GLY A 29 -22.24 -6.34 -5.03
N ASP A 30 -21.90 -6.55 -3.75
CA ASP A 30 -20.53 -6.78 -3.27
C ASP A 30 -19.80 -7.91 -4.00
N GLU A 31 -20.49 -9.00 -4.36
CA GLU A 31 -19.88 -10.12 -5.08
C GLU A 31 -19.41 -9.73 -6.49
N VAL A 32 -20.17 -8.86 -7.16
CA VAL A 32 -19.81 -8.34 -8.49
C VAL A 32 -18.60 -7.42 -8.37
N LEU A 33 -18.55 -6.55 -7.34
CA LEU A 33 -17.40 -5.70 -7.06
C LEU A 33 -16.15 -6.52 -6.74
N LYS A 34 -16.25 -7.50 -5.84
CA LYS A 34 -15.15 -8.43 -5.51
C LYS A 34 -14.61 -9.15 -6.75
N LYS A 35 -15.51 -9.56 -7.65
CA LYS A 35 -15.12 -10.21 -8.91
C LYS A 35 -14.40 -9.24 -9.85
N GLU A 36 -14.82 -7.98 -9.93
CA GLU A 36 -14.09 -6.98 -10.72
C GLU A 36 -12.71 -6.70 -10.13
N ILE A 37 -12.65 -6.50 -8.81
CA ILE A 37 -11.40 -6.35 -8.05
C ILE A 37 -10.45 -7.50 -8.36
N SER A 38 -10.93 -8.75 -8.33
CA SER A 38 -10.10 -9.93 -8.67
C SER A 38 -9.49 -9.87 -10.07
N TYR A 39 -10.17 -9.27 -11.04
CA TYR A 39 -9.63 -9.07 -12.38
C TYR A 39 -8.55 -7.99 -12.43
N TYR A 40 -8.66 -6.93 -11.61
CA TYR A 40 -7.56 -5.98 -11.45
C TYR A 40 -6.33 -6.65 -10.82
N TYR A 41 -6.48 -7.54 -9.83
CA TYR A 41 -5.36 -8.32 -9.29
C TYR A 41 -4.74 -9.28 -10.32
N GLU A 42 -5.56 -9.99 -11.09
CA GLU A 42 -5.07 -10.86 -12.18
C GLU A 42 -4.25 -10.04 -13.19
N LEU A 43 -4.75 -8.85 -13.54
CA LEU A 43 -4.10 -7.95 -14.49
C LEU A 43 -2.81 -7.34 -13.91
N ALA A 44 -2.82 -6.92 -12.65
CA ALA A 44 -1.66 -6.42 -11.92
C ALA A 44 -0.55 -7.48 -11.89
N SER A 45 -0.87 -8.73 -11.53
CA SER A 45 0.10 -9.84 -11.51
C SER A 45 0.74 -10.08 -12.88
N ILE A 46 -0.04 -9.96 -13.95
CA ILE A 46 0.49 -10.06 -15.32
C ILE A 46 1.44 -8.89 -15.61
N TYR A 47 1.03 -7.66 -15.35
CA TYR A 47 1.85 -6.48 -15.65
C TYR A 47 3.12 -6.42 -14.80
N HIS A 48 3.06 -6.84 -13.53
CA HIS A 48 4.24 -6.94 -12.68
C HIS A 48 5.34 -7.80 -13.31
N LYS A 49 4.98 -8.98 -13.84
CA LYS A 49 5.90 -9.88 -14.54
C LYS A 49 6.43 -9.31 -15.87
N LEU A 50 5.80 -8.25 -16.39
CA LEU A 50 6.16 -7.61 -17.66
C LEU A 50 6.95 -6.31 -17.47
N ILE A 51 7.19 -5.87 -16.23
CA ILE A 51 8.05 -4.72 -15.94
C ILE A 51 9.44 -4.93 -16.58
N GLY A 52 9.95 -3.89 -17.24
CA GLY A 52 11.23 -3.92 -17.97
C GLY A 52 11.21 -4.66 -19.31
N LYS A 53 10.09 -5.28 -19.72
CA LYS A 53 10.02 -5.96 -21.02
C LYS A 53 9.76 -4.95 -22.14
N LYS A 54 10.66 -4.86 -23.13
CA LYS A 54 10.57 -3.94 -24.30
C LYS A 54 9.20 -3.92 -25.00
N LYS A 55 8.50 -5.06 -25.07
CA LYS A 55 7.18 -5.18 -25.72
C LYS A 55 6.01 -4.62 -24.88
N PHE A 56 6.26 -4.21 -23.64
CA PHE A 56 5.31 -3.70 -22.65
C PHE A 56 5.93 -2.53 -21.85
N PRO A 57 6.26 -1.41 -22.52
CA PRO A 57 7.00 -0.30 -21.89
C PRO A 57 6.26 0.33 -20.71
N PHE A 58 4.93 0.28 -20.72
CA PHE A 58 4.07 0.85 -19.66
C PHE A 58 3.64 -0.16 -18.61
N ALA A 59 4.31 -1.32 -18.50
CA ALA A 59 3.92 -2.36 -17.56
C ALA A 59 3.90 -1.87 -16.10
N GLN A 60 4.86 -1.04 -15.69
CA GLN A 60 4.87 -0.45 -14.35
C GLN A 60 3.65 0.47 -14.13
N VAL A 61 3.33 1.33 -15.10
CA VAL A 61 2.16 2.21 -15.02
C VAL A 61 0.89 1.38 -14.89
N MET A 62 0.71 0.40 -15.78
CA MET A 62 -0.47 -0.47 -15.77
C MET A 62 -0.59 -1.29 -14.48
N TYR A 63 0.53 -1.74 -13.91
CA TYR A 63 0.55 -2.42 -12.61
C TYR A 63 -0.03 -1.53 -11.51
N MET A 64 0.41 -0.27 -11.42
CA MET A 64 -0.11 0.70 -10.46
C MET A 64 -1.58 1.05 -10.72
N GLU A 65 -1.97 1.25 -11.98
CA GLU A 65 -3.35 1.58 -12.36
C GLU A 65 -4.34 0.47 -12.00
N CYS A 66 -3.92 -0.80 -12.02
CA CYS A 66 -4.77 -1.90 -11.56
C CYS A 66 -5.12 -1.75 -10.08
N TYR A 67 -4.14 -1.43 -9.23
CA TYR A 67 -4.42 -1.18 -7.82
C TYR A 67 -5.21 0.11 -7.61
N ARG A 68 -5.00 1.17 -8.40
CA ARG A 68 -5.80 2.41 -8.29
C ARG A 68 -7.27 2.12 -8.57
N ALA A 69 -7.54 1.34 -9.62
CA ALA A 69 -8.89 0.93 -9.95
C ALA A 69 -9.51 0.04 -8.86
N ALA A 70 -8.76 -0.89 -8.27
CA ALA A 70 -9.25 -1.70 -7.14
C ALA A 70 -9.49 -0.85 -5.87
N ALA A 71 -8.57 0.06 -5.54
CA ALA A 71 -8.68 0.97 -4.40
C ALA A 71 -9.89 1.92 -4.53
N SER A 72 -10.21 2.37 -5.75
CA SER A 72 -11.43 3.16 -6.02
C SER A 72 -12.75 2.41 -5.81
N LEU A 73 -12.68 1.09 -5.58
CA LEU A 73 -13.80 0.23 -5.22
C LEU A 73 -13.72 -0.19 -3.74
N ASP A 74 -13.06 0.63 -2.92
CA ASP A 74 -12.90 0.44 -1.48
C ASP A 74 -12.24 -0.90 -1.10
N ASP A 75 -11.31 -1.38 -1.93
CA ASP A 75 -10.52 -2.56 -1.57
C ASP A 75 -9.39 -2.20 -0.57
N PRO A 76 -9.42 -2.71 0.68
CA PRO A 76 -8.41 -2.40 1.69
C PRO A 76 -7.00 -2.83 1.28
N GLU A 77 -6.86 -3.98 0.63
CA GLU A 77 -5.56 -4.52 0.24
C GLU A 77 -4.95 -3.67 -0.88
N ALA A 78 -5.74 -3.25 -1.89
CA ALA A 78 -5.25 -2.40 -2.95
C ALA A 78 -4.80 -1.02 -2.44
N ASN A 79 -5.56 -0.44 -1.51
CA ASN A 79 -5.17 0.79 -0.81
C ASN A 79 -3.82 0.59 -0.08
N TYR A 80 -3.65 -0.51 0.65
CA TYR A 80 -2.38 -0.81 1.31
C TYR A 80 -1.21 -0.97 0.33
N GLN A 81 -1.38 -1.75 -0.74
CA GLN A 81 -0.34 -2.01 -1.74
C GLN A 81 0.11 -0.71 -2.42
N LEU A 82 -0.83 0.16 -2.82
CA LEU A 82 -0.49 1.48 -3.37
C LEU A 82 0.22 2.35 -2.36
N GLY A 83 -0.33 2.46 -1.14
CA GLY A 83 0.28 3.24 -0.07
C GLY A 83 1.72 2.82 0.19
N GLN A 84 1.99 1.50 0.23
CA GLN A 84 3.33 0.96 0.40
C GLN A 84 4.26 1.29 -0.78
N ILE A 85 3.84 1.05 -2.03
CA ILE A 85 4.69 1.30 -3.20
C ILE A 85 5.06 2.79 -3.30
N ILE A 86 4.07 3.67 -3.10
CA ILE A 86 4.26 5.12 -3.19
C ILE A 86 5.13 5.62 -2.04
N LEU A 87 4.93 5.08 -0.82
CA LEU A 87 5.76 5.41 0.33
C LEU A 87 7.23 5.03 0.11
N GLU A 88 7.50 3.85 -0.45
CA GLU A 88 8.87 3.43 -0.75
C GLU A 88 9.53 4.33 -1.81
N GLU A 89 8.79 4.78 -2.83
CA GLU A 89 9.30 5.77 -3.78
C GLU A 89 9.60 7.11 -3.09
N ALA A 90 8.71 7.58 -2.20
CA ALA A 90 8.90 8.81 -1.45
C ALA A 90 10.16 8.74 -0.56
N LYS A 91 10.33 7.65 0.20
CA LYS A 91 11.52 7.39 1.02
C LYS A 91 12.80 7.37 0.19
N PHE A 92 12.78 6.70 -0.96
CA PHE A 92 13.93 6.65 -1.87
C PHE A 92 14.31 8.04 -2.36
N ARG A 93 13.33 8.86 -2.79
CA ARG A 93 13.57 10.24 -3.23
C ARG A 93 14.08 11.15 -2.12
N GLN A 94 13.53 11.01 -0.91
CA GLN A 94 14.01 11.72 0.27
C GLN A 94 15.47 11.37 0.57
N ASN A 95 15.85 10.10 0.46
CA ASN A 95 17.24 9.69 0.66
C ASN A 95 18.16 10.33 -0.38
N LEU A 96 17.77 10.34 -1.66
CA LEU A 96 18.56 10.99 -2.73
C LEU A 96 18.66 12.52 -2.56
N GLU A 97 17.64 13.16 -2.01
CA GLU A 97 17.67 14.58 -1.63
C GLU A 97 18.70 14.81 -0.50
N ASN A 98 18.66 13.98 0.54
CA ASN A 98 19.55 14.07 1.70
C ASN A 98 21.01 13.81 1.35
N GLU A 99 21.27 12.87 0.44
CA GLU A 99 22.61 12.58 -0.10
C GLU A 99 23.12 13.68 -1.04
N GLY A 100 22.26 14.62 -1.43
CA GLY A 100 22.62 15.70 -2.34
C GLY A 100 22.61 15.34 -3.83
N ILE A 101 22.31 14.08 -4.19
CA ILE A 101 22.37 13.58 -5.57
C ILE A 101 21.35 14.28 -6.47
N PHE A 102 20.12 14.45 -5.99
CA PHE A 102 19.03 15.13 -6.73
C PHE A 102 18.44 16.31 -5.97
N LYS A 103 19.26 16.95 -5.12
CA LYS A 103 18.84 18.08 -4.29
C LYS A 103 18.28 19.22 -5.12
N SER A 104 16.96 19.32 -5.16
CA SER A 104 16.26 20.25 -6.03
C SER A 104 14.82 20.49 -5.56
N GLU A 105 14.32 21.70 -5.76
CA GLU A 105 12.93 22.04 -5.41
C GLU A 105 11.90 21.12 -6.09
N PRO A 106 12.04 20.75 -7.38
CA PRO A 106 11.13 19.77 -8.00
C PRO A 106 11.17 18.39 -7.34
N ASN A 107 12.35 17.89 -6.94
CA ASN A 107 12.44 16.60 -6.26
C ASN A 107 11.77 16.65 -4.88
N LEU A 108 12.03 17.71 -4.11
CA LEU A 108 11.40 17.93 -2.80
C LEU A 108 9.87 18.01 -2.92
N LYS A 109 9.36 18.81 -3.87
CA LYS A 109 7.92 18.92 -4.13
C LYS A 109 7.31 17.57 -4.49
N ARG A 110 7.96 16.81 -5.38
CA ARG A 110 7.49 15.47 -5.77
C ARG A 110 7.51 14.50 -4.60
N CYS A 111 8.56 14.54 -3.77
CA CYS A 111 8.69 13.72 -2.58
C CYS A 111 7.52 13.98 -1.60
N ASN A 112 7.20 15.24 -1.34
CA ASN A 112 6.09 15.63 -0.45
C ASN A 112 4.75 15.15 -1.00
N GLN A 113 4.49 15.32 -2.29
CA GLN A 113 3.27 14.81 -2.94
C GLN A 113 3.13 13.28 -2.80
N LEU A 114 4.23 12.54 -2.96
CA LEU A 114 4.21 11.08 -2.81
C LEU A 114 3.94 10.68 -1.36
N PHE A 115 4.50 11.40 -0.37
CA PHE A 115 4.17 11.15 1.03
C PHE A 115 2.69 11.40 1.32
N GLU A 116 2.14 12.52 0.87
CA GLU A 116 0.71 12.84 1.01
C GLU A 116 -0.17 11.76 0.37
N GLU A 117 0.13 11.36 -0.87
CA GLU A 117 -0.62 10.32 -1.60
C GLU A 117 -0.53 8.97 -0.86
N ALA A 118 0.67 8.57 -0.42
CA ALA A 118 0.85 7.33 0.33
C ALA A 118 0.04 7.32 1.64
N HIS A 119 0.07 8.41 2.40
CA HIS A 119 -0.68 8.53 3.65
C HIS A 119 -2.19 8.53 3.42
N ALA A 120 -2.68 9.11 2.33
CA ALA A 120 -4.09 9.04 1.97
C ALA A 120 -4.53 7.59 1.75
N TYR A 121 -3.80 6.82 0.94
CA TYR A 121 -4.08 5.39 0.71
C TYR A 121 -3.97 4.55 1.99
N LEU A 122 -2.93 4.78 2.81
CA LEU A 122 -2.82 4.08 4.09
C LEU A 122 -3.97 4.43 5.05
N THR A 123 -4.44 5.68 5.06
CA THR A 123 -5.63 6.07 5.84
C THR A 123 -6.85 5.29 5.37
N ALA A 124 -7.10 5.27 4.06
CA ALA A 124 -8.23 4.54 3.49
C ALA A 124 -8.18 3.05 3.82
N ALA A 125 -7.02 2.41 3.67
CA ALA A 125 -6.81 1.02 4.05
C ALA A 125 -7.15 0.78 5.55
N ILE A 126 -6.70 1.66 6.45
CA ILE A 126 -6.97 1.55 7.89
C ILE A 126 -8.47 1.70 8.19
N THR A 127 -9.15 2.66 7.56
CA THR A 127 -10.59 2.87 7.68
C THR A 127 -11.38 1.63 7.24
N LEU A 128 -10.88 0.92 6.23
CA LEU A 128 -11.41 -0.34 5.74
C LEU A 128 -10.92 -1.57 6.53
N GLY A 129 -10.23 -1.37 7.66
CA GLY A 129 -9.84 -2.42 8.59
C GLY A 129 -8.49 -3.10 8.31
N HIS A 130 -7.66 -2.57 7.40
CA HIS A 130 -6.38 -3.18 7.03
C HIS A 130 -5.32 -3.06 8.14
N VAL A 131 -5.04 -4.16 8.83
CA VAL A 131 -4.16 -4.21 10.00
C VAL A 131 -2.72 -3.79 9.67
N VAL A 132 -2.16 -4.32 8.58
CA VAL A 132 -0.75 -4.05 8.22
C VAL A 132 -0.56 -2.59 7.80
N ALA A 133 -1.59 -1.94 7.25
CA ALA A 133 -1.55 -0.52 6.91
C ALA A 133 -1.46 0.35 8.17
N LYS A 134 -2.20 -0.03 9.23
CA LYS A 134 -2.13 0.63 10.55
C LYS A 134 -0.73 0.56 11.13
N ARG A 135 -0.10 -0.62 11.07
CA ARG A 135 1.28 -0.82 11.50
C ARG A 135 2.26 0.04 10.70
N LEU A 136 2.14 0.03 9.37
CA LEU A 136 3.01 0.81 8.48
C LEU A 136 2.89 2.31 8.75
N ARG A 137 1.67 2.83 8.95
CA ARG A 137 1.46 4.23 9.35
C ARG A 137 2.12 4.56 10.69
N GLY A 138 2.06 3.63 11.65
CA GLY A 138 2.78 3.76 12.91
C GLY A 138 4.30 3.93 12.71
N LEU A 139 4.90 3.15 11.80
CA LEU A 139 6.31 3.31 11.43
C LEU A 139 6.61 4.66 10.77
N CYS A 140 5.68 5.21 9.99
CA CYS A 140 5.87 6.54 9.40
C CYS A 140 6.00 7.63 10.47
N TYR A 141 5.18 7.60 11.54
CA TYR A 141 5.31 8.51 12.67
C TYR A 141 6.62 8.29 13.45
N ILE A 142 7.03 7.03 13.66
CA ILE A 142 8.26 6.72 14.41
C ILE A 142 9.51 7.24 13.68
N ASN A 143 9.53 7.13 12.35
CA ASN A 143 10.69 7.45 11.52
C ASN A 143 10.63 8.83 10.84
N GLY A 144 9.50 9.53 10.91
CA GLY A 144 9.32 10.83 10.25
C GLY A 144 9.17 10.74 8.73
N TRP A 145 8.55 9.67 8.22
CA TRP A 145 8.35 9.47 6.77
C TRP A 145 7.17 10.29 6.28
N GLY A 146 7.44 11.55 5.94
CA GLY A 146 6.43 12.50 5.46
C GLY A 146 5.47 12.98 6.54
N LEU A 147 5.79 12.74 7.81
CA LEU A 147 5.06 13.18 8.99
C LEU A 147 6.07 13.71 10.02
N GLU A 148 5.60 14.54 10.93
CA GLU A 148 6.39 14.87 12.12
C GLU A 148 6.65 13.62 12.96
N VAL A 149 7.83 13.56 13.57
CA VAL A 149 8.22 12.42 14.38
C VAL A 149 7.41 12.42 15.67
N ASP A 150 6.52 11.44 15.81
CA ASP A 150 5.76 11.17 17.02
C ASP A 150 5.83 9.68 17.36
N LYS A 151 6.86 9.33 18.12
CA LYS A 151 7.10 7.93 18.51
C LYS A 151 5.98 7.36 19.37
N LYS A 152 5.28 8.18 20.15
CA LYS A 152 4.19 7.72 21.02
C LYS A 152 2.99 7.31 20.19
N THR A 153 2.50 8.21 19.34
CA THR A 153 1.39 7.92 18.42
C THR A 153 1.73 6.77 17.48
N GLY A 154 2.95 6.77 16.93
CA GLY A 154 3.40 5.70 16.05
C GLY A 154 3.43 4.34 16.73
N PHE A 155 3.87 4.29 17.99
CA PHE A 155 3.87 3.06 18.78
C PHE A 155 2.46 2.58 19.12
N GLU A 156 1.57 3.48 19.52
CA GLU A 156 0.17 3.19 19.80
C GLU A 156 -0.54 2.57 18.58
N LEU A 157 -0.26 3.06 17.37
CA LEU A 157 -0.78 2.48 16.13
C LEU A 157 -0.26 1.06 15.87
N VAL A 158 1.02 0.80 16.12
CA VAL A 158 1.61 -0.54 15.99
C VAL A 158 0.96 -1.51 16.97
N VAL A 159 0.80 -1.12 18.23
CA VAL A 159 0.15 -1.95 19.25
C VAL A 159 -1.33 -2.20 18.90
N ALA A 160 -2.06 -1.15 18.50
CA ALA A 160 -3.45 -1.29 18.06
C ALA A 160 -3.59 -2.19 16.83
N SER A 161 -2.57 -2.27 15.96
CA SER A 161 -2.55 -3.25 14.86
C SER A 161 -2.49 -4.68 15.38
N ILE A 162 -1.63 -4.97 16.38
CA ILE A 162 -1.45 -6.30 16.97
C ILE A 162 -2.71 -6.75 17.71
N GLU A 163 -3.31 -5.82 18.47
CA GLU A 163 -4.56 -6.06 19.17
C GLU A 163 -5.68 -6.43 18.19
N GLN A 164 -5.79 -5.69 17.08
CA GLN A 164 -6.79 -5.94 16.05
C GLN A 164 -6.66 -7.31 15.37
N GLU A 165 -5.44 -7.81 15.13
CA GLU A 165 -5.22 -9.16 14.56
C GLU A 165 -5.04 -10.26 15.62
N GLY A 166 -5.22 -9.93 16.90
CA GLY A 166 -5.10 -10.88 18.01
C GLY A 166 -3.72 -11.54 18.15
N ALA A 167 -2.65 -10.91 17.64
CA ALA A 167 -1.33 -11.53 17.47
C ALA A 167 -0.34 -11.22 18.61
N TRP A 168 -0.82 -11.17 19.86
CA TRP A 168 0.02 -10.86 21.02
C TRP A 168 1.15 -11.88 21.25
N ASP A 169 0.95 -13.11 20.83
CA ASP A 169 1.94 -14.19 20.82
C ASP A 169 3.07 -13.96 19.81
N ARG A 170 2.80 -13.19 18.74
CA ARG A 170 3.75 -12.87 17.65
C ARG A 170 4.42 -11.50 17.78
N VAL A 171 4.24 -10.80 18.90
CA VAL A 171 4.81 -9.46 19.14
C VAL A 171 6.32 -9.42 18.86
N PRO A 172 7.16 -10.34 19.38
CA PRO A 172 8.60 -10.29 19.11
C PRO A 172 8.92 -10.41 17.62
N GLN A 173 8.23 -11.29 16.89
CA GLN A 173 8.44 -11.51 15.46
C GLN A 173 7.98 -10.30 14.63
N ILE A 174 6.83 -9.72 14.97
CA ILE A 174 6.31 -8.52 14.32
C ILE A 174 7.30 -7.37 14.52
N PHE A 175 7.81 -7.18 15.74
CA PHE A 175 8.73 -6.10 16.06
C PHE A 175 10.08 -6.27 15.36
N ALA A 176 10.55 -7.51 15.26
CA ALA A 176 11.75 -7.82 14.51
C ALA A 176 11.59 -7.53 13.02
N ALA A 177 10.47 -7.93 12.44
CA ALA A 177 10.19 -7.71 11.03
C ALA A 177 10.11 -6.22 10.65
N ILE A 178 9.67 -5.36 11.58
CA ILE A 178 9.53 -3.92 11.35
C ILE A 178 10.66 -3.06 11.95
N GLY A 179 11.70 -3.69 12.51
CA GLY A 179 12.87 -2.99 13.05
C GLY A 179 12.67 -2.27 14.39
N LEU A 180 11.66 -2.66 15.19
CA LEU A 180 11.35 -2.07 16.51
C LEU A 180 11.86 -2.91 17.69
N ASN A 181 13.00 -3.59 17.56
CA ASN A 181 13.56 -4.49 18.58
C ASN A 181 14.18 -3.80 19.81
N LYS A 182 13.74 -2.60 20.19
CA LYS A 182 14.31 -1.88 21.35
C LYS A 182 13.64 -2.32 22.66
N PRO A 183 14.40 -2.49 23.76
CA PRO A 183 13.85 -2.90 25.06
C PRO A 183 12.73 -1.99 25.58
N GLU A 184 12.82 -0.69 25.30
CA GLU A 184 11.83 0.34 25.67
C GLU A 184 10.43 0.06 25.13
N PHE A 185 10.33 -0.60 23.97
CA PHE A 185 9.04 -0.92 23.37
C PHE A 185 8.40 -2.16 23.98
N PHE A 186 9.20 -3.16 24.33
CA PHE A 186 8.72 -4.36 25.02
C PHE A 186 8.18 -4.05 26.42
N SER A 187 8.82 -3.13 27.16
CA SER A 187 8.34 -2.73 28.48
C SER A 187 6.97 -2.05 28.44
N GLN A 188 6.70 -1.19 27.44
CA GLN A 188 5.40 -0.53 27.25
C GLN A 188 4.28 -1.52 26.90
N ILE A 189 4.57 -2.53 26.07
CA ILE A 189 3.63 -3.62 25.76
C ILE A 189 3.27 -4.42 27.01
N MET A 190 4.26 -4.79 27.82
CA MET A 190 4.04 -5.60 29.02
C MET A 190 3.20 -4.88 30.07
N GLN A 191 3.25 -3.54 30.12
CA GLN A 191 2.36 -2.75 30.96
C GLN A 191 0.91 -2.80 30.47
N ARG A 192 0.69 -2.73 29.15
CA ARG A 192 -0.64 -2.71 28.52
C ARG A 192 -1.34 -4.08 28.48
N LYS A 193 -0.59 -5.18 28.43
CA LYS A 193 -1.17 -6.54 28.56
C LYS A 193 -1.77 -6.82 29.96
N LYS A 194 -1.33 -6.05 30.98
CA LYS A 194 -1.76 -6.22 32.38
C LYS A 194 -2.96 -5.35 32.78
N SER A 195 -3.28 -4.33 31.98
CA SER A 195 -4.44 -3.43 32.15
C SER A 195 -5.65 -3.94 31.40
#